data_AF-A0AAV6WIU1-F1
#
_entry.id   AF-A0AAV6WIU1-F1
#
_cell.length_a   1.000
_cell.length_b   1.000
_cell.length_c   1.000
_cell.angle_alpha   90.00
_cell.angle_beta   90.00
_cell.angle_gamma   90.00
#
_symmetry.space_group_name_H-M   'P 1'
#
loop_
_entity.id
_entity.type
_entity.pdbx_description
1 polymer ?
#
loop_
_entity_poly.entity_id
_entity_poly.type
_entity_poly.pdbx_seq_one_letter_code
_entity_poly.pdbx_strand_id
1 'polypeptide(L)'
;MGLFTYTVAGGALILIGGWEALISASESLNKTPSSSPPSPPQDTNKPAPKTMSFSSTVTFLLISVISVLFIFNSVISLSDAVRSKDNTGLVLQLEVITIAVLFLLYSLLGIFTYIISSFRFPLKLHNLIYAFAFGEEFLLFYSQSKDPSGIENRYYDLILVPIAICMFSTVLELKNPKSSYPRLGRGIGLVLQGMWTLQMGCSFYSNLITSGCALHEKSRGNYTIKCKGHPEYHRGRAIATLQFNCHLALLITLGIGLYSVFCKKYGINREYTRYKPLGDVGVTQFDNRSQFTLDTDDEDDGDEIRSVEMQKTIVSAPQIAVNGNGSHG
;
A
#
# COMPACT_ATOMS: atom_id res chain seq x y z
N MET A 1 -28.94 5.52 9.90
CA MET A 1 -28.21 6.63 9.26
C MET A 1 -26.69 6.42 9.27
N GLY A 2 -26.09 5.91 10.35
CA GLY A 2 -24.64 5.67 10.41
C GLY A 2 -24.08 4.78 9.29
N LEU A 3 -24.78 3.69 8.93
CA LEU A 3 -24.39 2.83 7.81
C LEU A 3 -24.18 3.60 6.50
N PHE A 4 -25.08 4.52 6.16
CA PHE A 4 -24.97 5.33 4.95
C PHE A 4 -23.72 6.20 4.96
N THR A 5 -23.40 6.84 6.10
CA THR A 5 -22.18 7.64 6.27
C THR A 5 -20.93 6.79 6.04
N TYR A 6 -20.85 5.61 6.66
CA TYR A 6 -19.74 4.68 6.46
C TYR A 6 -19.62 4.18 5.02
N THR A 7 -20.75 3.88 4.37
CA THR A 7 -20.79 3.44 2.97
C THR A 7 -20.29 4.53 2.02
N VAL A 8 -20.78 5.76 2.18
CA VAL A 8 -20.36 6.90 1.37
C VAL A 8 -18.89 7.21 1.60
N ALA A 9 -18.44 7.28 2.86
CA ALA A 9 -17.06 7.54 3.22
C ALA A 9 -16.10 6.47 2.69
N GLY A 10 -16.40 5.19 2.94
CA GLY A 10 -15.56 4.09 2.51
C GLY A 10 -15.50 3.97 0.98
N GLY A 11 -16.63 4.11 0.29
CA GLY A 11 -16.68 4.11 -1.18
C GLY A 11 -15.89 5.26 -1.79
N ALA A 12 -16.03 6.46 -1.23
CA ALA A 12 -15.26 7.64 -1.61
C ALA A 12 -13.75 7.45 -1.49
N LEU A 13 -13.27 6.93 -0.35
CA LEU A 13 -11.86 6.67 -0.12
C LEU A 13 -11.30 5.60 -1.07
N ILE A 14 -12.07 4.55 -1.37
CA ILE A 14 -11.69 3.52 -2.36
C ILE A 14 -11.55 4.15 -3.76
N LEU A 15 -12.50 5.00 -4.16
CA LEU A 15 -12.46 5.66 -5.47
C LEU A 15 -11.25 6.59 -5.61
N ILE A 16 -11.01 7.44 -4.60
CA ILE A 16 -9.86 8.34 -4.58
C ILE A 16 -8.56 7.54 -4.59
N GLY A 17 -8.42 6.58 -3.68
CA GLY A 17 -7.21 5.78 -3.54
C GLY A 17 -6.91 4.95 -4.79
N GLY A 18 -7.94 4.32 -5.37
CA GLY A 18 -7.81 3.55 -6.60
C GLY A 18 -7.41 4.41 -7.79
N TRP A 19 -7.97 5.61 -7.90
CA TRP A 19 -7.61 6.59 -8.93
C TRP A 19 -6.15 7.07 -8.75
N GLU A 20 -5.73 7.44 -7.54
CA GLU A 20 -4.36 7.84 -7.26
C GLU A 20 -3.34 6.73 -7.52
N ALA A 21 -3.67 5.49 -7.12
CA ALA A 21 -2.83 4.32 -7.36
C ALA A 21 -2.67 4.05 -8.86
N LEU A 22 -3.77 4.13 -9.63
CA LEU A 22 -3.76 3.90 -11.08
C LEU A 22 -2.88 4.92 -11.81
N ILE A 23 -3.03 6.21 -11.50
CA ILE A 23 -2.19 7.28 -12.08
C ILE A 23 -0.73 7.04 -11.75
N SER A 24 -0.42 6.79 -10.48
CA SER A 24 0.96 6.63 -10.01
C SER A 24 1.63 5.40 -10.63
N ALA A 25 0.88 4.30 -10.79
CA ALA A 25 1.34 3.11 -11.47
C ALA A 25 1.63 3.38 -12.96
N SER A 26 0.74 4.11 -13.64
CA SER A 26 0.93 4.48 -15.05
C SER A 26 2.15 5.38 -15.27
N GLU A 27 2.39 6.34 -14.36
CA GLU A 27 3.57 7.21 -14.40
C GLU A 27 4.86 6.43 -14.13
N SER A 28 4.83 5.44 -13.23
CA SER A 28 5.99 4.57 -12.97
C SER A 28 6.33 3.71 -14.17
N LEU A 29 5.32 3.22 -14.90
CA LEU A 29 5.52 2.38 -16.09
C LEU A 29 6.21 3.16 -17.21
N ASN A 30 5.74 4.38 -17.48
CA ASN A 30 6.29 5.25 -18.53
C ASN A 30 7.75 5.68 -18.27
N LYS A 31 8.21 5.63 -17.00
CA LYS A 31 9.60 5.94 -16.62
C LYS A 31 10.54 4.73 -16.72
N THR A 32 10.03 3.53 -16.97
CA THR A 32 10.87 2.35 -17.17
C THR A 32 11.54 2.45 -18.55
N PRO A 33 12.88 2.47 -18.65
CA PRO A 33 13.57 2.67 -19.93
C PRO A 33 13.22 1.54 -20.90
N SER A 34 12.57 1.88 -22.01
CA SER A 34 12.61 1.06 -23.22
C SER A 34 14.05 1.06 -23.72
N SER A 35 14.65 -0.13 -23.85
CA SER A 35 16.00 -0.33 -24.40
C SER A 35 16.08 0.20 -25.83
N SER A 36 16.49 1.46 -25.99
CA SER A 36 16.83 2.07 -27.28
C SER A 36 18.04 3.01 -27.08
N PRO A 37 18.92 3.17 -28.09
CA PRO A 37 20.24 3.77 -27.90
C PRO A 37 20.14 5.27 -27.60
N PRO A 38 21.10 5.86 -26.84
CA PRO A 38 21.03 7.25 -26.42
C PRO A 38 21.25 8.19 -27.61
N SER A 39 20.31 9.11 -27.82
CA SER A 39 20.50 10.31 -28.64
C SER A 39 21.20 11.43 -27.84
N PRO A 40 21.85 12.41 -28.51
CA PRO A 40 22.76 13.36 -27.86
C PRO A 40 22.06 14.33 -26.90
N PRO A 41 22.81 14.95 -25.96
CA PRO A 41 22.23 15.75 -24.88
C PRO A 41 21.60 17.03 -25.41
N GLN A 42 20.30 17.20 -25.20
CA GLN A 42 19.61 18.48 -25.37
C GLN A 42 19.64 19.25 -24.05
N ASP A 43 20.40 20.34 -24.03
CA ASP A 43 20.34 21.40 -23.04
C ASP A 43 18.93 21.96 -22.93
N THR A 44 18.26 21.71 -21.80
CA THR A 44 17.03 22.44 -21.43
C THR A 44 17.06 22.81 -19.95
N ASN A 45 17.87 23.81 -19.62
CA ASN A 45 17.68 24.65 -18.43
C ASN A 45 16.44 25.54 -18.61
N LYS A 46 15.24 24.94 -18.54
CA LYS A 46 13.98 25.64 -18.25
C LYS A 46 13.10 24.72 -17.41
N PRO A 47 12.74 25.08 -16.17
CA PRO A 47 11.70 24.37 -15.45
C PRO A 47 10.37 24.65 -16.18
N ALA A 48 9.96 23.74 -17.04
CA ALA A 48 8.63 23.77 -17.62
C ALA A 48 7.61 23.83 -16.47
N PRO A 49 6.62 24.75 -16.50
CA PRO A 49 5.55 24.72 -15.54
C PRO A 49 4.86 23.35 -15.69
N LYS A 50 4.91 22.52 -14.65
CA LYS A 50 4.13 21.28 -14.60
C LYS A 50 2.66 21.69 -14.63
N THR A 51 2.08 21.77 -15.82
CA THR A 51 0.63 21.85 -16.01
C THR A 51 0.03 20.66 -15.29
N MET A 52 -0.73 20.96 -14.24
CA MET A 52 -1.35 19.95 -13.42
C MET A 52 -2.30 19.13 -14.30
N SER A 53 -2.03 17.84 -14.45
CA SER A 53 -2.82 16.95 -15.31
C SER A 53 -4.28 16.95 -14.86
N PHE A 54 -5.22 16.94 -15.81
CA PHE A 54 -6.69 16.81 -15.61
C PHE A 54 -7.07 15.77 -14.55
N SER A 55 -6.27 14.71 -14.46
CA SER A 55 -6.40 13.62 -13.50
C SER A 55 -6.27 14.06 -12.02
N SER A 56 -5.45 15.07 -11.73
CA SER A 56 -5.27 15.62 -10.37
C SER A 56 -6.46 16.51 -9.98
N THR A 57 -7.04 17.25 -10.94
CA THR A 57 -8.23 18.09 -10.71
C THR A 57 -9.44 17.25 -10.30
N VAL A 58 -9.66 16.09 -10.93
CA VAL A 58 -10.72 15.15 -10.52
C VAL A 58 -10.53 14.68 -9.08
N THR A 59 -9.29 14.38 -8.69
CA THR A 59 -8.97 13.94 -7.32
C THR A 59 -9.31 15.02 -6.30
N PHE A 60 -8.93 16.29 -6.57
CA PHE A 60 -9.30 17.40 -5.69
C PHE A 60 -10.81 17.60 -5.64
N LEU A 61 -11.51 17.61 -6.78
CA LEU A 61 -12.96 17.76 -6.79
C LEU A 61 -13.65 16.69 -5.93
N LEU A 62 -13.23 15.43 -6.02
CA LEU A 62 -13.73 14.36 -5.16
C LEU A 62 -13.47 14.66 -3.68
N ILE A 63 -12.22 14.96 -3.30
CA ILE A 63 -11.86 15.30 -1.91
C ILE A 63 -12.68 16.49 -1.40
N SER A 64 -12.89 17.52 -2.23
CA SER A 64 -13.71 18.68 -1.91
C SER A 64 -15.16 18.28 -1.58
N VAL A 65 -15.79 17.50 -2.46
CA VAL A 65 -17.18 17.07 -2.30
C VAL A 65 -17.32 16.25 -1.02
N ILE A 66 -16.43 15.30 -0.80
CA ILE A 66 -16.45 14.43 0.40
C ILE A 66 -16.26 15.27 1.66
N SER A 67 -15.28 16.19 1.67
CA SER A 67 -15.02 17.05 2.83
C SER A 67 -16.24 17.90 3.19
N VAL A 68 -16.92 18.46 2.19
CA VAL A 68 -18.15 19.22 2.38
C VAL A 68 -19.27 18.34 2.96
N LEU A 69 -19.45 17.11 2.44
CA LEU A 69 -20.43 16.16 2.98
C LEU A 69 -20.14 15.80 4.44
N PHE A 70 -18.87 15.61 4.80
CA PHE A 70 -18.46 15.35 6.19
C PHE A 70 -18.73 16.55 7.09
N ILE A 71 -18.45 17.78 6.64
CA ILE A 71 -18.77 19.00 7.40
C ILE A 71 -20.27 19.10 7.64
N PHE A 72 -21.10 18.94 6.59
CA PHE A 72 -22.56 18.97 6.74
C PHE A 72 -23.07 17.89 7.69
N ASN A 73 -22.61 16.64 7.53
CA ASN A 73 -22.99 15.55 8.43
C ASN A 73 -22.58 15.84 9.88
N SER A 74 -21.39 16.40 10.09
CA SER A 74 -20.86 16.71 11.43
C SER A 74 -21.61 17.88 12.07
N VAL A 75 -22.02 18.90 11.31
CA VAL A 75 -22.85 20.01 11.82
C VAL A 75 -24.24 19.52 12.25
N ILE A 76 -24.84 18.60 11.47
CA ILE A 76 -26.10 17.95 11.87
C ILE A 76 -25.90 17.16 13.16
N SER A 77 -24.81 16.38 13.26
CA SER A 77 -24.44 15.61 14.44
C SER A 77 -24.18 16.48 15.67
N LEU A 78 -23.50 17.61 15.48
CA LEU A 78 -23.20 18.59 16.51
C LEU A 78 -24.49 19.21 17.08
N SER A 79 -25.44 19.53 16.21
CA SER A 79 -26.75 20.05 16.61
C SER A 79 -27.52 19.05 17.48
N ASP A 80 -27.40 17.75 17.17
CA ASP A 80 -28.00 16.66 17.94
C ASP A 80 -27.28 16.44 19.28
N ALA A 81 -25.95 16.52 19.31
CA ALA A 81 -25.14 16.45 20.52
C ALA A 81 -25.46 17.61 21.50
N VAL A 82 -25.64 18.83 20.98
CA VAL A 82 -26.05 19.99 21.78
C VAL A 82 -27.45 19.78 22.37
N ARG A 83 -28.40 19.27 21.56
CA ARG A 83 -29.77 18.99 22.01
C ARG A 83 -29.80 17.92 23.11
N SER A 84 -28.94 16.90 23.00
CA SER A 84 -28.81 15.80 23.97
C SER A 84 -27.88 16.10 25.15
N LYS A 85 -27.28 17.30 25.22
CA LYS A 85 -26.28 17.71 26.23
C LYS A 85 -25.09 16.73 26.32
N ASP A 86 -24.68 16.17 25.19
CA ASP A 86 -23.58 15.22 25.12
C ASP A 86 -22.26 15.92 24.79
N ASN A 87 -21.54 16.35 25.83
CA ASN A 87 -20.26 17.07 25.68
C ASN A 87 -19.19 16.26 24.93
N THR A 88 -19.16 14.94 25.13
CA THR A 88 -18.21 14.05 24.43
C THR A 88 -18.49 14.00 22.93
N GLY A 89 -19.76 13.82 22.55
CA GLY A 89 -20.18 13.87 21.16
C GLY A 89 -19.89 15.23 20.52
N LEU A 90 -20.06 16.34 21.27
CA LEU A 90 -19.73 17.68 20.79
C LEU A 90 -18.24 17.82 20.45
N VAL A 91 -17.34 17.44 21.37
CA VAL A 91 -15.88 17.54 21.17
C VAL A 91 -15.44 16.70 19.97
N LEU A 92 -15.94 15.46 19.88
CA LEU A 92 -15.62 14.57 18.78
C LEU A 92 -16.03 15.15 17.41
N GLN A 93 -17.23 15.73 17.32
CA GLN A 93 -17.70 16.34 16.06
C GLN A 93 -16.90 17.59 15.68
N LEU A 94 -16.44 18.39 16.65
CA LEU A 94 -15.53 19.52 16.39
C LEU A 94 -14.19 19.07 15.80
N GLU A 95 -13.64 17.97 16.30
CA GLU A 95 -12.41 17.38 15.79
C GLU A 95 -12.59 16.86 14.35
N VAL A 96 -13.70 16.16 14.07
CA VAL A 96 -14.05 15.72 12.71
C VAL A 96 -14.21 16.91 11.75
N ILE A 97 -14.85 18.00 12.18
CA ILE A 97 -14.98 19.23 11.36
C ILE A 97 -13.59 19.80 11.07
N THR A 98 -12.70 19.84 12.05
CA THR A 98 -11.34 20.38 11.89
C THR A 98 -10.55 19.58 10.84
N ILE A 99 -10.60 18.24 10.92
CA ILE A 99 -9.98 17.35 9.93
C ILE A 99 -10.58 17.56 8.53
N ALA A 100 -11.91 17.61 8.43
CA ALA A 100 -12.60 17.83 7.16
C ALA A 100 -12.25 19.19 6.53
N VAL A 101 -12.07 20.23 7.34
CA VAL A 101 -11.61 21.55 6.87
C VAL A 101 -10.18 21.50 6.35
N LEU A 102 -9.28 20.71 6.96
CA LEU A 102 -7.91 20.53 6.43
C LEU A 102 -7.90 19.83 5.07
N PHE A 103 -8.72 18.77 4.89
CA PHE A 103 -8.87 18.11 3.60
C PHE A 103 -9.54 19.03 2.55
N LEU A 104 -10.50 19.85 2.96
CA LEU A 104 -11.11 20.86 2.10
C LEU A 104 -10.09 21.92 1.69
N LEU A 105 -9.28 22.42 2.62
CA LEU A 105 -8.22 23.40 2.37
C LEU A 105 -7.19 22.84 1.39
N TYR A 106 -6.75 21.59 1.59
CA TYR A 106 -5.88 20.89 0.66
C TYR A 106 -6.48 20.90 -0.75
N SER A 107 -7.72 20.45 -0.91
CA SER A 107 -8.39 20.39 -2.20
C SER A 107 -8.56 21.77 -2.87
N LEU A 108 -9.06 22.76 -2.13
CA LEU A 108 -9.31 24.10 -2.67
C LEU A 108 -8.01 24.78 -3.13
N LEU A 109 -6.92 24.65 -2.38
CA LEU A 109 -5.61 25.16 -2.80
C LEU A 109 -5.11 24.48 -4.08
N GLY A 110 -5.37 23.18 -4.24
CA GLY A 110 -5.07 22.43 -5.46
C GLY A 110 -5.86 22.97 -6.67
N ILE A 111 -7.16 23.17 -6.49
CA ILE A 111 -8.06 23.72 -7.52
C ILE A 111 -7.70 25.17 -7.86
N PHE A 112 -7.42 26.02 -6.86
CA PHE A 112 -7.05 27.43 -7.10
C PHE A 112 -5.73 27.55 -7.86
N THR A 113 -4.75 26.70 -7.56
CA THR A 113 -3.49 26.66 -8.31
C THR A 113 -3.71 26.25 -9.77
N TYR A 114 -4.76 25.48 -10.06
CA TYR A 114 -5.14 25.09 -11.42
C TYR A 114 -5.92 26.20 -12.15
N ILE A 115 -6.90 26.83 -11.51
CA ILE A 115 -7.78 27.83 -12.13
C ILE A 115 -7.07 29.18 -12.27
N ILE A 116 -6.36 29.62 -11.24
CA ILE A 116 -5.75 30.95 -11.17
C ILE A 116 -4.28 30.82 -11.54
N SER A 117 -3.95 31.12 -12.80
CA SER A 117 -2.56 31.04 -13.32
C SER A 117 -1.55 31.90 -12.54
N SER A 118 -2.03 32.98 -11.88
CA SER A 118 -1.23 33.86 -11.03
C SER A 118 -1.00 33.32 -9.61
N PHE A 119 -1.80 32.36 -9.13
CA PHE A 119 -1.71 31.82 -7.79
C PHE A 119 -0.81 30.59 -7.78
N ARG A 120 0.46 30.78 -7.38
CA ARG A 120 1.41 29.67 -7.21
C ARG A 120 1.59 29.34 -5.74
N PHE A 121 0.93 28.27 -5.29
CA PHE A 121 1.14 27.76 -3.94
C PHE A 121 2.30 26.76 -3.91
N PRO A 122 3.25 26.86 -2.94
CA PRO A 122 4.37 25.92 -2.86
C PRO A 122 3.90 24.48 -2.63
N LEU A 123 4.27 23.56 -3.52
CA LEU A 123 3.90 22.13 -3.43
C LEU A 123 4.27 21.49 -2.08
N LYS A 124 5.38 21.93 -1.47
CA LYS A 124 5.80 21.46 -0.14
C LYS A 124 4.80 21.82 0.95
N LEU A 125 4.25 23.05 0.93
CA LEU A 125 3.25 23.49 1.90
C LEU A 125 1.91 22.77 1.67
N HIS A 126 1.57 22.49 0.41
CA HIS A 126 0.36 21.75 0.05
C HIS A 126 0.37 20.32 0.60
N ASN A 127 1.46 19.60 0.37
CA ASN A 127 1.63 18.24 0.90
C ASN A 127 1.78 18.23 2.43
N LEU A 128 2.25 19.32 3.05
CA LEU A 128 2.29 19.46 4.50
C LEU A 128 0.88 19.55 5.11
N ILE A 129 -0.01 20.36 4.53
CA ILE A 129 -1.43 20.42 4.96
C ILE A 129 -2.06 19.03 4.92
N TYR A 130 -1.77 18.27 3.86
CA TYR A 130 -2.30 16.93 3.70
C TYR A 130 -1.72 15.93 4.71
N ALA A 131 -0.43 16.04 5.02
CA ALA A 131 0.19 15.24 6.08
C ALA A 131 -0.41 15.57 7.46
N PHE A 132 -0.69 16.85 7.75
CA PHE A 132 -1.39 17.26 8.97
C PHE A 132 -2.82 16.72 9.02
N ALA A 133 -3.57 16.73 7.92
CA ALA A 133 -4.90 16.13 7.86
C ALA A 133 -4.89 14.65 8.26
N PHE A 134 -3.97 13.84 7.72
CA PHE A 134 -3.82 12.44 8.13
C PHE A 134 -3.29 12.29 9.56
N GLY A 135 -2.45 13.21 10.03
CA GLY A 135 -1.96 13.23 11.41
C GLY A 135 -3.09 13.45 12.42
N GLU A 136 -3.94 14.44 12.18
CA GLU A 136 -5.14 14.71 13.00
C GLU A 136 -6.14 13.55 12.91
N GLU A 137 -6.37 12.99 11.72
CA GLU A 137 -7.21 11.79 11.57
C GLU A 137 -6.68 10.60 12.40
N PHE A 138 -5.36 10.39 12.39
CA PHE A 138 -4.71 9.35 13.19
C PHE A 138 -4.92 9.60 14.69
N LEU A 139 -4.73 10.84 15.15
CA LEU A 139 -4.90 11.22 16.55
C LEU A 139 -6.34 11.04 17.01
N LEU A 140 -7.32 11.39 16.17
CA LEU A 140 -8.75 11.22 16.46
C LEU A 140 -9.10 9.76 16.74
N PHE A 141 -8.66 8.82 15.90
CA PHE A 141 -8.93 7.40 16.14
C PHE A 141 -8.07 6.81 17.26
N TYR A 142 -6.83 7.28 17.42
CA TYR A 142 -5.96 6.87 18.52
C TYR A 142 -6.54 7.27 19.88
N SER A 143 -7.13 8.46 19.97
CA SER A 143 -7.79 8.95 21.18
C SER A 143 -9.03 8.11 21.51
N GLN A 144 -9.86 7.81 20.50
CA GLN A 144 -11.05 6.95 20.65
C GLN A 144 -10.73 5.50 21.04
N SER A 145 -9.55 4.99 20.65
CA SER A 145 -9.08 3.66 21.06
C SER A 145 -8.80 3.54 22.57
N LYS A 146 -8.70 4.64 23.32
CA LYS A 146 -8.39 4.55 24.75
C LYS A 146 -9.60 4.20 25.64
N ASP A 147 -10.80 4.11 25.07
CA ASP A 147 -11.99 3.71 25.82
C ASP A 147 -12.03 2.19 26.07
N PRO A 148 -11.98 1.74 27.35
CA PRO A 148 -11.76 0.32 27.68
C PRO A 148 -13.01 -0.57 27.58
N SER A 149 -14.18 0.02 27.32
CA SER A 149 -15.47 -0.68 27.51
C SER A 149 -16.08 -1.26 26.23
N GLY A 150 -15.49 -0.98 25.07
CA GLY A 150 -16.07 -1.29 23.76
C GLY A 150 -15.23 -2.22 22.89
N ILE A 151 -15.89 -3.02 22.05
CA ILE A 151 -15.24 -3.80 21.00
C ILE A 151 -14.80 -2.92 19.82
N GLU A 152 -15.47 -1.78 19.62
CA GLU A 152 -15.16 -0.75 18.60
C GLU A 152 -13.71 -0.27 18.70
N ASN A 153 -13.13 -0.28 19.90
CA ASN A 153 -11.73 0.05 20.12
C ASN A 153 -10.79 -0.75 19.21
N ARG A 154 -11.02 -2.08 19.09
CA ARG A 154 -10.18 -2.90 18.20
C ARG A 154 -10.33 -2.48 16.74
N TYR A 155 -11.51 -2.03 16.32
CA TYR A 155 -11.72 -1.55 14.96
C TYR A 155 -10.99 -0.22 14.73
N TYR A 156 -10.96 0.66 15.73
CA TYR A 156 -10.18 1.88 15.70
C TYR A 156 -8.68 1.58 15.62
N ASP A 157 -8.13 0.71 16.47
CA ASP A 157 -6.73 0.27 16.38
C ASP A 157 -6.33 -0.20 14.97
N LEU A 158 -7.24 -0.91 14.30
CA LEU A 158 -6.97 -1.45 12.96
C LEU A 158 -7.06 -0.38 11.87
N ILE A 159 -7.91 0.65 12.01
CA ILE A 159 -7.93 1.76 11.04
C ILE A 159 -6.70 2.68 11.15
N LEU A 160 -6.04 2.73 12.30
CA LEU A 160 -4.79 3.48 12.44
C LEU A 160 -3.71 3.02 11.44
N VAL A 161 -3.69 1.72 11.10
CA VAL A 161 -2.68 1.15 10.19
C VAL A 161 -2.74 1.78 8.79
N PRO A 162 -3.87 1.76 8.05
CA PRO A 162 -3.94 2.41 6.75
C PRO A 162 -3.76 3.93 6.81
N ILE A 163 -4.24 4.61 7.87
CA ILE A 163 -4.03 6.06 8.04
C ILE A 163 -2.52 6.35 8.20
N ALA A 164 -1.80 5.54 8.98
CA ALA A 164 -0.35 5.68 9.13
C ALA A 164 0.40 5.44 7.81
N ILE A 165 -0.05 4.50 6.98
CA ILE A 165 0.50 4.28 5.62
C ILE A 165 0.29 5.53 4.76
N CYS A 166 -0.90 6.13 4.78
CA CYS A 166 -1.20 7.37 4.07
C CYS A 166 -0.33 8.55 4.55
N MET A 167 -0.21 8.72 5.87
CA MET A 167 0.62 9.75 6.49
C MET A 167 2.10 9.59 6.11
N PHE A 168 2.66 8.39 6.32
CA PHE A 168 4.07 8.10 6.01
C PHE A 168 4.37 8.28 4.53
N SER A 169 3.47 7.81 3.66
CA SER A 169 3.57 8.00 2.21
C SER A 169 3.56 9.49 1.82
N THR A 170 2.72 10.30 2.46
CA THR A 170 2.69 11.76 2.24
C THR A 170 4.00 12.42 2.70
N VAL A 171 4.56 11.99 3.83
CA VAL A 171 5.86 12.48 4.33
C VAL A 171 7.01 12.06 3.41
N LEU A 172 6.98 10.85 2.85
CA LEU A 172 7.95 10.40 1.85
C LEU A 172 7.86 11.22 0.56
N GLU A 173 6.66 11.61 0.14
CA GLU A 173 6.43 12.48 -1.01
C GLU A 173 7.06 13.88 -0.80
N LEU A 174 7.02 14.41 0.43
CA LEU A 174 7.69 15.66 0.79
C LEU A 174 9.21 15.57 0.66
N LYS A 175 9.80 14.45 1.05
CA LYS A 175 11.26 14.21 0.96
C LYS A 175 11.70 13.96 -0.49
N ASN A 176 10.93 13.18 -1.24
CA ASN A 176 11.29 12.68 -2.56
C ASN A 176 10.22 12.99 -3.63
N PRO A 177 10.00 14.27 -4.01
CA PRO A 177 8.90 14.69 -4.89
C PRO A 177 9.05 14.24 -6.36
N LYS A 178 10.16 13.59 -6.73
CA LYS A 178 10.40 13.05 -8.07
C LYS A 178 9.88 11.62 -8.24
N SER A 179 9.69 10.91 -7.12
CA SER A 179 9.27 9.51 -7.08
C SER A 179 7.74 9.42 -7.08
N SER A 180 7.18 8.52 -7.88
CA SER A 180 5.73 8.22 -7.88
C SER A 180 5.34 7.14 -6.85
N TYR A 181 6.32 6.43 -6.27
CA TYR A 181 6.06 5.36 -5.29
C TYR A 181 5.35 5.84 -4.01
N PRO A 182 5.68 6.99 -3.41
CA PRO A 182 4.95 7.49 -2.24
C PRO A 182 3.47 7.74 -2.56
N ARG A 183 3.17 8.30 -3.73
CA ARG A 183 1.79 8.53 -4.17
C ARG A 183 1.03 7.21 -4.42
N LEU A 184 1.71 6.19 -4.96
CA LEU A 184 1.15 4.84 -5.09
C LEU A 184 0.83 4.22 -3.72
N GLY A 185 1.78 4.29 -2.77
CA GLY A 185 1.59 3.78 -1.40
C GLY A 185 0.43 4.46 -0.69
N ARG A 186 0.28 5.77 -0.86
CA ARG A 186 -0.85 6.57 -0.38
C ARG A 186 -2.18 6.11 -0.98
N GLY A 187 -2.24 5.92 -2.30
CA GLY A 187 -3.43 5.41 -2.97
C GLY A 187 -3.85 4.03 -2.45
N ILE A 188 -2.89 3.10 -2.27
CA ILE A 188 -3.15 1.77 -1.69
C ILE A 188 -3.64 1.89 -0.23
N GLY A 189 -3.02 2.77 0.56
CA GLY A 189 -3.44 3.07 1.93
C GLY A 189 -4.89 3.57 2.00
N LEU A 190 -5.27 4.50 1.11
CA LEU A 190 -6.64 5.02 1.01
C LEU A 190 -7.65 3.95 0.61
N VAL A 191 -7.28 3.03 -0.31
CA VAL A 191 -8.14 1.88 -0.63
C VAL A 191 -8.34 0.99 0.60
N LEU A 192 -7.28 0.67 1.34
CA LEU A 192 -7.39 -0.12 2.56
C LEU A 192 -8.23 0.58 3.63
N GLN A 193 -8.01 1.88 3.83
CA GLN A 193 -8.78 2.73 4.74
C GLN A 193 -10.26 2.73 4.36
N GLY A 194 -10.58 2.88 3.08
CA GLY A 194 -11.94 2.89 2.57
C GLY A 194 -12.63 1.53 2.72
N MET A 195 -11.97 0.42 2.37
CA MET A 195 -12.54 -0.90 2.55
C MET A 195 -12.79 -1.21 4.04
N TRP A 196 -11.85 -0.85 4.91
CA TRP A 196 -12.02 -1.03 6.35
C TRP A 196 -13.15 -0.16 6.93
N THR A 197 -13.30 1.08 6.43
CA THR A 197 -14.42 1.96 6.76
C THR A 197 -15.77 1.35 6.36
N LEU A 198 -15.86 0.74 5.17
CA LEU A 198 -17.05 -0.03 4.76
C LEU A 198 -17.31 -1.21 5.71
N GLN A 199 -16.27 -1.97 6.04
CA GLN A 199 -16.36 -3.13 6.93
C GLN A 199 -16.83 -2.73 8.34
N MET A 200 -16.35 -1.61 8.89
CA MET A 200 -16.83 -1.07 10.17
C MET A 200 -18.31 -0.71 10.11
N GLY A 201 -18.74 0.01 9.06
CA GLY A 201 -20.15 0.35 8.86
C GLY A 201 -21.05 -0.88 8.83
N CYS A 202 -20.67 -1.89 8.04
CA CYS A 202 -21.36 -3.17 7.98
C CYS A 202 -21.36 -3.91 9.33
N SER A 203 -20.24 -3.90 10.06
CA SER A 203 -20.12 -4.61 11.34
C SER A 203 -20.93 -3.97 12.46
N PHE A 204 -21.06 -2.63 12.46
CA PHE A 204 -21.73 -1.90 13.53
C PHE A 204 -23.24 -1.74 13.31
N TYR A 205 -23.66 -1.56 12.05
CA TYR A 205 -25.05 -1.19 11.73
C TYR A 205 -25.82 -2.25 10.94
N SER A 206 -25.21 -3.40 10.64
CA SER A 206 -25.91 -4.53 10.01
C SER A 206 -26.11 -5.68 11.01
N ASN A 207 -26.86 -6.71 10.58
CA ASN A 207 -27.02 -7.98 11.32
C ASN A 207 -25.71 -8.79 11.47
N LEU A 208 -24.60 -8.26 10.94
CA LEU A 208 -23.25 -8.83 11.04
C LEU A 208 -22.54 -8.50 12.37
N ILE A 209 -23.19 -7.73 13.25
CA ILE A 209 -22.67 -7.51 14.60
C ILE A 209 -22.48 -8.87 15.29
N THR A 210 -21.33 -9.06 15.92
CA THR A 210 -20.97 -10.36 16.50
C THR A 210 -22.05 -10.81 17.48
N SER A 211 -22.55 -12.03 17.32
CA SER A 211 -23.71 -12.52 18.08
C SER A 211 -23.50 -12.32 19.59
N GLY A 212 -24.40 -11.57 20.22
CA GLY A 212 -24.27 -11.21 21.64
C GLY A 212 -23.64 -9.85 21.93
N CYS A 213 -23.38 -9.01 20.92
CA CYS A 213 -23.04 -7.60 21.12
C CYS A 213 -24.14 -6.68 20.57
N ALA A 214 -24.38 -5.57 21.26
CA ALA A 214 -25.41 -4.60 20.93
C ALA A 214 -24.83 -3.19 20.88
N LEU A 215 -25.25 -2.42 19.87
CA LEU A 215 -24.92 -1.01 19.73
C LEU A 215 -25.73 -0.20 20.74
N HIS A 216 -25.03 0.58 21.57
CA HIS A 216 -25.64 1.52 22.49
C HIS A 216 -25.26 2.94 22.06
N GLU A 217 -26.20 3.64 21.44
CA GLU A 217 -26.02 5.00 20.91
C GLU A 217 -26.56 6.02 21.91
N LYS A 218 -25.69 6.93 22.37
CA LYS A 218 -26.09 8.06 23.22
C LYS A 218 -26.35 9.31 22.38
N SER A 219 -25.55 9.53 21.35
CA SER A 219 -25.72 10.59 20.35
C SER A 219 -25.08 10.15 19.02
N ARG A 220 -25.38 10.88 17.93
CA ARG A 220 -24.73 10.65 16.64
C ARG A 220 -23.22 10.95 16.75
N GLY A 221 -22.43 9.90 16.96
CA GLY A 221 -20.97 9.97 17.15
C GLY A 221 -20.50 9.47 18.52
N ASN A 222 -21.37 9.43 19.53
CA ASN A 222 -21.08 8.79 20.81
C ASN A 222 -21.90 7.50 20.93
N TYR A 223 -21.33 6.42 20.43
CA TYR A 223 -21.90 5.08 20.55
C TYR A 223 -20.84 4.12 21.08
N THR A 224 -21.29 3.10 21.78
CA THR A 224 -20.43 2.01 22.25
C THR A 224 -21.06 0.67 21.96
N ILE A 225 -20.26 -0.32 21.57
CA ILE A 225 -20.75 -1.66 21.27
C ILE A 225 -20.43 -2.55 22.47
N LYS A 226 -21.48 -2.84 23.25
CA LYS A 226 -21.35 -3.66 24.46
C LYS A 226 -21.67 -5.11 24.15
N CYS A 227 -20.76 -6.00 24.52
CA CYS A 227 -20.96 -7.44 24.44
C CYS A 227 -21.52 -7.99 25.75
N LYS A 228 -22.36 -9.03 25.68
CA LYS A 228 -23.02 -9.66 26.84
C LYS A 228 -22.03 -10.27 27.84
N GLY A 229 -20.86 -10.69 27.38
CA GLY A 229 -19.86 -11.33 28.22
C GLY A 229 -18.43 -11.20 27.68
N HIS A 230 -17.50 -11.62 28.54
CA HIS A 230 -16.07 -11.70 28.22
C HIS A 230 -15.76 -12.62 27.02
N PRO A 231 -16.36 -13.82 26.86
CA PRO A 231 -16.04 -14.67 25.71
C PRO A 231 -16.53 -14.05 24.38
N GLU A 232 -17.68 -13.38 24.35
CA GLU A 232 -18.18 -12.69 23.15
C GLU A 232 -17.29 -11.52 22.77
N TYR A 233 -16.76 -10.79 23.76
CA TYR A 233 -15.81 -9.69 23.55
C TYR A 233 -14.51 -10.18 22.87
N HIS A 234 -13.88 -11.21 23.40
CA HIS A 234 -12.63 -11.76 22.82
C HIS A 234 -12.86 -12.36 21.44
N ARG A 235 -13.98 -13.06 21.25
CA ARG A 235 -14.37 -13.61 19.95
C ARG A 235 -14.53 -12.51 18.91
N GLY A 236 -15.22 -11.42 19.25
CA GLY A 236 -15.40 -10.33 18.31
C GLY A 236 -14.10 -9.59 18.00
N ARG A 237 -13.20 -9.42 18.99
CA ARG A 237 -11.85 -8.88 18.77
C ARG A 237 -11.03 -9.73 17.78
N ALA A 238 -11.12 -11.05 17.91
CA ALA A 238 -10.47 -11.99 17.00
C ALA A 238 -11.07 -11.91 15.58
N ILE A 239 -12.41 -11.86 15.47
CA ILE A 239 -13.10 -11.70 14.18
C ILE A 239 -12.69 -10.41 13.48
N ALA A 240 -12.65 -9.27 14.18
CA ALA A 240 -12.22 -8.00 13.61
C ALA A 240 -10.79 -8.09 13.06
N THR A 241 -9.88 -8.71 13.82
CA THR A 241 -8.48 -8.89 13.39
C THR A 241 -8.39 -9.79 12.16
N LEU A 242 -9.16 -10.88 12.12
CA LEU A 242 -9.21 -11.78 10.96
C LEU A 242 -9.78 -11.07 9.72
N GLN A 243 -10.85 -10.29 9.88
CA GLN A 243 -11.44 -9.50 8.80
C GLN A 243 -10.42 -8.52 8.22
N PHE A 244 -9.68 -7.79 9.07
CA PHE A 244 -8.65 -6.86 8.61
C PHE A 244 -7.54 -7.58 7.84
N ASN A 245 -7.04 -8.71 8.36
CA ASN A 245 -6.04 -9.51 7.67
C ASN A 245 -6.54 -10.05 6.32
N CYS A 246 -7.83 -10.40 6.22
CA CYS A 246 -8.45 -10.79 4.95
C CYS A 246 -8.46 -9.63 3.93
N HIS A 247 -8.81 -8.42 4.38
CA HIS A 247 -8.75 -7.22 3.54
C HIS A 247 -7.33 -6.92 3.06
N LEU A 248 -6.34 -7.06 3.94
CA LEU A 248 -4.93 -6.88 3.61
C LEU A 248 -4.45 -7.92 2.58
N ALA A 249 -4.78 -9.20 2.80
CA ALA A 249 -4.45 -10.27 1.88
C ALA A 249 -5.08 -10.05 0.50
N LEU A 250 -6.38 -9.70 0.46
CA LEU A 250 -7.09 -9.38 -0.78
C LEU A 250 -6.42 -8.23 -1.52
N LEU A 251 -6.06 -7.15 -0.82
CA LEU A 251 -5.42 -5.98 -1.43
C LEU A 251 -4.05 -6.32 -2.02
N ILE A 252 -3.25 -7.12 -1.33
CA ILE A 252 -1.93 -7.58 -1.82
C ILE A 252 -2.10 -8.48 -3.04
N THR A 253 -2.99 -9.48 -2.97
CA THR A 253 -3.25 -10.39 -4.09
C THR A 253 -3.76 -9.64 -5.32
N LEU A 254 -4.66 -8.68 -5.12
CA LEU A 254 -5.17 -7.82 -6.20
C LEU A 254 -4.07 -6.92 -6.77
N GLY A 255 -3.22 -6.33 -5.92
CA GLY A 255 -2.08 -5.54 -6.35
C GLY A 255 -1.09 -6.33 -7.21
N ILE A 256 -0.68 -7.52 -6.76
CA ILE A 256 0.21 -8.42 -7.52
C ILE A 256 -0.44 -8.89 -8.82
N GLY A 257 -1.72 -9.26 -8.76
CA GLY A 257 -2.49 -9.71 -9.91
C GLY A 257 -2.60 -8.62 -10.98
N LEU A 258 -2.97 -7.41 -10.59
CA LEU A 258 -2.99 -6.25 -11.49
C LEU A 258 -1.61 -6.00 -12.07
N TYR A 259 -0.56 -5.91 -11.23
CA TYR A 259 0.81 -5.68 -11.69
C TYR A 259 1.23 -6.72 -12.74
N SER A 260 0.92 -8.00 -12.52
CA SER A 260 1.22 -9.09 -13.46
C SER A 260 0.50 -8.92 -14.80
N VAL A 261 -0.79 -8.54 -14.78
CA VAL A 261 -1.58 -8.25 -15.99
C VAL A 261 -1.00 -7.03 -16.73
N PHE A 262 -0.60 -5.99 -16.01
CA PHE A 262 0.05 -4.81 -16.57
C PHE A 262 1.40 -5.17 -17.21
N CYS A 263 2.27 -5.93 -16.54
CA CYS A 263 3.52 -6.39 -17.13
C CYS A 263 3.30 -7.22 -18.40
N LYS A 264 2.32 -8.11 -18.42
CA LYS A 264 1.96 -8.92 -19.59
C LYS A 264 1.48 -8.04 -20.76
N LYS A 265 0.67 -7.01 -20.48
CA LYS A 265 0.08 -6.13 -21.51
C LYS A 265 1.08 -5.14 -22.11
N TYR A 266 2.00 -4.61 -21.29
CA TYR A 266 2.94 -3.57 -21.69
C TYR A 266 4.34 -4.10 -22.06
N GLY A 267 4.53 -5.43 -22.08
CA GLY A 267 5.76 -6.02 -22.61
C GLY A 267 7.02 -5.67 -21.82
N ILE A 268 6.91 -5.44 -20.51
CA ILE A 268 8.10 -5.33 -19.64
C ILE A 268 8.79 -6.69 -19.72
N ASN A 269 9.89 -6.69 -20.46
CA ASN A 269 10.65 -7.90 -20.78
C ASN A 269 10.97 -8.64 -19.48
N ARG A 270 10.90 -9.98 -19.52
CA ARG A 270 11.14 -10.90 -18.39
C ARG A 270 12.60 -10.88 -17.91
N GLU A 271 13.26 -9.74 -17.98
CA GLU A 271 14.68 -9.57 -17.79
C GLU A 271 15.09 -9.69 -16.32
N TYR A 272 14.17 -9.44 -15.38
CA TYR A 272 14.41 -9.62 -13.94
C TYR A 272 14.59 -11.07 -13.47
N THR A 273 14.25 -12.06 -14.30
CA THR A 273 14.47 -13.49 -13.99
C THR A 273 15.52 -14.14 -14.88
N ARG A 274 16.16 -13.40 -15.78
CA ARG A 274 17.26 -13.94 -16.58
C ARG A 274 18.52 -13.90 -15.74
N TYR A 275 18.85 -15.04 -15.12
CA TYR A 275 20.17 -15.26 -14.55
C TYR A 275 21.22 -14.88 -15.59
N LYS A 276 22.01 -13.84 -15.31
CA LYS A 276 23.17 -13.46 -16.12
C LYS A 276 24.36 -14.25 -15.58
N PRO A 277 24.83 -15.31 -16.26
CA PRO A 277 26.04 -15.99 -15.82
C PRO A 277 27.20 -15.00 -15.81
N LEU A 278 28.00 -15.03 -14.75
CA LEU A 278 29.17 -14.17 -14.50
C LEU A 278 30.37 -14.43 -15.45
N GLY A 279 30.14 -15.04 -16.62
CA GLY A 279 31.20 -15.48 -17.53
C GLY A 279 31.40 -14.63 -18.78
N ASP A 280 30.53 -13.65 -19.07
CA ASP A 280 30.58 -12.89 -20.33
C ASP A 280 30.92 -11.41 -20.09
N VAL A 281 32.00 -11.18 -19.35
CA VAL A 281 32.75 -9.91 -19.40
C VAL A 281 34.01 -10.19 -20.20
N GLY A 282 33.88 -10.05 -21.52
CA GLY A 282 34.98 -9.71 -22.42
C GLY A 282 36.17 -10.67 -22.43
N VAL A 283 36.09 -11.72 -23.24
CA VAL A 283 37.28 -12.26 -23.93
C VAL A 283 37.69 -11.24 -25.00
N THR A 284 38.19 -10.10 -24.55
CA THR A 284 38.96 -9.15 -25.35
C THR A 284 40.23 -8.92 -24.58
N GLN A 285 41.21 -9.75 -24.91
CA GLN A 285 42.63 -9.43 -24.93
C GLN A 285 43.23 -8.88 -23.63
N PHE A 286 43.57 -9.79 -22.72
CA PHE A 286 44.79 -9.66 -21.93
C PHE A 286 45.79 -10.69 -22.45
N ASP A 287 46.61 -10.27 -23.42
CA ASP A 287 47.92 -10.85 -23.63
C ASP A 287 48.71 -10.67 -22.32
N ASN A 288 48.87 -11.73 -21.52
CA ASN A 288 50.15 -12.36 -21.23
C ASN A 288 50.01 -13.35 -20.05
N ARG A 289 50.15 -14.65 -20.38
CA ARG A 289 50.83 -15.67 -19.56
C ARG A 289 50.39 -15.85 -18.11
N SER A 290 49.33 -16.63 -17.90
CA SER A 290 49.24 -17.55 -16.75
C SER A 290 48.29 -18.70 -17.09
N GLN A 291 48.84 -19.71 -17.75
CA GLN A 291 48.20 -21.01 -17.88
C GLN A 291 48.15 -21.62 -16.47
N PHE A 292 46.95 -21.74 -15.91
CA PHE A 292 46.73 -22.41 -14.62
C PHE A 292 46.73 -23.92 -14.86
N THR A 293 47.93 -24.50 -14.90
CA THR A 293 48.13 -25.95 -14.79
C THR A 293 48.28 -26.29 -13.32
N LEU A 294 47.41 -27.17 -12.83
CA LEU A 294 47.60 -27.83 -11.55
C LEU A 294 48.71 -28.87 -11.74
N ASP A 295 49.95 -28.44 -11.60
CA ASP A 295 51.07 -29.33 -11.33
C ASP A 295 51.19 -29.46 -9.81
N THR A 296 51.15 -30.69 -9.32
CA THR A 296 51.62 -31.01 -7.97
C THR A 296 52.37 -32.33 -8.06
N ASP A 297 53.60 -32.26 -7.58
CA ASP A 297 54.77 -33.07 -7.91
C ASP A 297 54.70 -34.55 -7.49
N ASP A 298 55.43 -35.36 -8.26
CA ASP A 298 55.76 -36.77 -8.04
C ASP A 298 56.70 -36.97 -6.84
N GLU A 299 56.55 -38.06 -6.09
CA GLU A 299 57.70 -38.80 -5.54
C GLU A 299 57.53 -40.31 -5.73
N ASP A 300 58.70 -40.92 -5.95
CA ASP A 300 59.09 -42.21 -6.53
C ASP A 300 58.68 -43.45 -5.72
N ASP A 301 58.44 -44.57 -6.43
CA ASP A 301 58.94 -45.92 -6.08
C ASP A 301 58.33 -47.00 -7.01
N GLY A 302 59.17 -47.59 -7.86
CA GLY A 302 59.20 -49.05 -8.05
C GLY A 302 58.35 -49.71 -9.16
N ASP A 303 59.09 -50.25 -10.14
CA ASP A 303 58.84 -51.50 -10.89
C ASP A 303 57.78 -51.59 -12.01
N GLU A 304 58.33 -51.59 -13.24
CA GLU A 304 58.27 -52.69 -14.22
C GLU A 304 56.94 -53.09 -14.94
N ILE A 305 57.01 -52.92 -16.27
CA ILE A 305 56.44 -53.69 -17.40
C ILE A 305 54.95 -53.53 -17.84
N ARG A 306 54.83 -53.20 -19.15
CA ARG A 306 54.03 -53.87 -20.20
C ARG A 306 52.69 -53.22 -20.66
N SER A 307 52.82 -52.50 -21.78
CA SER A 307 52.15 -52.74 -23.08
C SER A 307 50.60 -52.79 -23.20
N VAL A 308 50.10 -51.98 -24.15
CA VAL A 308 49.16 -52.35 -25.25
C VAL A 308 47.66 -52.00 -25.15
N GLU A 309 47.22 -51.39 -26.25
CA GLU A 309 45.87 -51.25 -26.87
C GLU A 309 44.73 -50.55 -26.11
N MET A 310 44.17 -49.45 -26.61
CA MET A 310 43.35 -49.26 -27.82
C MET A 310 41.89 -49.71 -27.63
N GLN A 311 41.03 -48.76 -28.00
CA GLN A 311 39.69 -48.92 -28.54
C GLN A 311 38.46 -48.93 -27.60
N LYS A 312 37.64 -47.90 -27.88
CA LYS A 312 36.26 -48.01 -28.38
C LYS A 312 35.11 -47.90 -27.37
N THR A 313 34.57 -46.68 -27.33
CA THR A 313 33.19 -46.32 -27.70
C THR A 313 31.99 -46.94 -26.94
N ILE A 314 30.99 -46.07 -26.79
CA ILE A 314 29.53 -46.29 -26.72
C ILE A 314 28.89 -46.14 -25.33
N VAL A 315 28.46 -44.89 -25.08
CA VAL A 315 27.09 -44.46 -24.78
C VAL A 315 26.13 -45.54 -24.25
N SER A 316 25.54 -45.31 -23.07
CA SER A 316 24.08 -45.18 -22.85
C SER A 316 23.74 -45.49 -21.39
N ALA A 317 23.07 -44.54 -20.72
CA ALA A 317 22.28 -44.82 -19.53
C ALA A 317 21.18 -45.87 -19.86
N PRO A 318 20.64 -46.64 -18.88
CA PRO A 318 19.47 -46.11 -18.16
C PRO A 318 19.21 -46.67 -16.72
N GLN A 319 18.37 -45.90 -16.02
CA GLN A 319 17.27 -46.26 -15.10
C GLN A 319 17.42 -47.18 -13.86
N ILE A 320 16.96 -46.59 -12.74
CA ILE A 320 15.95 -47.07 -11.77
C ILE A 320 16.10 -48.51 -11.24
N ALA A 321 16.35 -48.62 -9.93
CA ALA A 321 15.71 -49.62 -9.08
C ALA A 321 15.63 -49.16 -7.62
N VAL A 322 14.42 -49.29 -7.07
CA VAL A 322 14.03 -49.16 -5.67
C VAL A 322 14.30 -50.47 -4.95
N ASN A 323 14.75 -50.40 -3.69
CA ASN A 323 14.43 -51.28 -2.53
C ASN A 323 15.38 -50.85 -1.38
N GLY A 324 14.97 -50.64 -0.13
CA GLY A 324 13.94 -51.34 0.63
C GLY A 324 14.63 -52.37 1.51
N ASN A 325 15.14 -51.98 2.69
CA ASN A 325 15.54 -52.94 3.71
C ASN A 325 15.31 -52.37 5.12
N GLY A 326 14.40 -53.00 5.85
CA GLY A 326 14.38 -52.98 7.30
C GLY A 326 14.77 -54.36 7.80
N SER A 327 15.56 -54.44 8.87
CA SER A 327 15.24 -55.24 10.06
C SER A 327 16.39 -55.31 11.05
N HIS A 328 15.99 -55.26 12.33
CA HIS A 328 16.56 -55.87 13.52
C HIS A 328 17.99 -55.51 13.97
N GLY A 329 18.02 -54.74 15.07
CA GLY A 329 19.07 -54.63 16.08
C GLY A 329 18.47 -53.99 17.32
#